data_AF-A0A950EP33-F1
#
_entry.id   AF-A0A950EP33-F1
#
_cell.length_a   1.000
_cell.length_b   1.000
_cell.length_c   1.000
_cell.angle_alpha   90.00
_cell.angle_beta   90.00
_cell.angle_gamma   90.00
#
_symmetry.space_group_name_H-M   'P 1'
#
loop_
_entity.id
_entity.type
_entity.pdbx_description
1 polymer ?
#
loop_
_entity_poly.entity_id
_entity_poly.type
_entity_poly.pdbx_seq_one_letter_code
_entity_poly.pdbx_strand_id
1 'polypeptide(L)' 'MPILPAPTQTAAEDEVARVMQICNACRYCEGFCAVFPAMTRRLEFGKADVHYLANLCHNCGACLHACQYAP' A
#
# COMPACT_ATOMS: atom_id res chain seq x y z
N MET A 1 -12.85 18.85 21.79
CA MET A 1 -13.12 17.65 20.96
C MET A 1 -12.29 16.52 21.55
N PRO A 2 -12.88 15.40 22.02
CA PRO A 2 -12.07 14.31 22.57
C PRO A 2 -11.21 13.71 21.46
N ILE A 3 -9.91 13.55 21.73
CA ILE A 3 -8.97 12.82 20.89
C ILE A 3 -9.26 11.32 21.10
N LEU A 4 -10.07 10.72 20.23
CA LEU A 4 -10.23 9.27 20.17
C LEU A 4 -8.95 8.68 19.55
N PRO A 5 -8.38 7.60 20.11
CA PRO A 5 -7.25 6.93 19.49
C PRO A 5 -7.67 6.43 18.11
N ALA A 6 -6.77 6.57 17.13
CA ALA A 6 -6.98 6.03 15.81
C ALA A 6 -7.24 4.51 15.90
N PRO A 7 -8.20 3.96 15.14
CA PRO A 7 -8.49 2.54 15.19
C PRO A 7 -7.24 1.71 14.83
N THR A 8 -6.99 0.66 15.62
CA THR A 8 -5.86 -0.25 15.42
C THR A 8 -5.97 -0.97 14.07
N GLN A 9 -4.83 -1.29 13.47
CA GLN A 9 -4.76 -2.13 12.28
C GLN A 9 -5.15 -3.57 12.60
N THR A 10 -5.80 -4.22 11.64
CA THR A 10 -6.03 -5.67 11.61
C THR A 10 -4.82 -6.35 10.97
N ALA A 11 -4.67 -7.67 11.18
CA ALA A 11 -3.59 -8.43 10.55
C ALA A 11 -3.55 -8.31 9.02
N ALA A 12 -4.71 -8.17 8.37
CA ALA A 12 -4.78 -7.95 6.93
C ALA A 12 -4.29 -6.54 6.53
N GLU A 13 -4.64 -5.52 7.32
CA GLU A 13 -4.15 -4.15 7.09
C GLU A 13 -2.63 -4.07 7.31
N ASP A 14 -2.11 -4.75 8.33
CA ASP A 14 -0.66 -4.84 8.60
C ASP A 14 0.08 -5.52 7.45
N GLU A 15 -0.50 -6.57 6.86
CA GLU A 15 0.09 -7.24 5.70
C GLU A 15 0.11 -6.32 4.47
N VAL A 16 -0.97 -5.57 4.23
CA VAL A 16 -0.98 -4.58 3.14
C VAL A 16 0.08 -3.50 3.38
N ALA A 17 0.22 -2.99 4.60
CA ALA A 17 1.26 -2.02 4.95
C ALA A 17 2.67 -2.58 4.70
N ARG A 18 2.92 -3.84 5.08
CA ARG A 18 4.19 -4.54 4.83
C ARG A 18 4.48 -4.66 3.34
N VAL A 19 3.50 -5.06 2.53
CA VAL A 19 3.63 -5.17 1.07
C VAL A 19 3.88 -3.79 0.44
N MET A 20 3.17 -2.75 0.87
CA MET A 20 3.39 -1.38 0.38
C MET A 20 4.79 -0.87 0.71
N GLN A 21 5.34 -1.21 1.88
CA GLN A 21 6.73 -0.90 2.22
C GLN A 21 7.71 -1.56 1.25
N ILE A 22 7.49 -2.84 0.92
CA ILE A 22 8.31 -3.57 -0.07
C ILE A 22 8.20 -2.93 -1.45
N CYS A 23 6.97 -2.65 -1.91
CA CYS A 23 6.72 -1.99 -3.20
C CYS A 23 7.46 -0.66 -3.30
N ASN A 24 7.37 0.19 -2.27
CA ASN A 24 8.03 1.50 -2.25
C ASN A 24 9.56 1.41 -2.22
N ALA A 25 10.09 0.35 -1.60
CA ALA A 25 11.53 0.09 -1.54
C ALA A 25 12.09 -0.46 -2.87
N CYS A 26 11.43 -1.45 -3.48
CA CYS A 26 11.98 -2.16 -4.64
C CYS A 26 11.69 -1.44 -5.96
N ARG A 27 10.56 -0.72 -6.07
CA ARG A 27 10.11 0.08 -7.22
C ARG A 27 10.10 -0.60 -8.59
N TYR A 28 10.35 -1.90 -8.66
CA TYR A 28 10.45 -2.65 -9.92
C TYR A 28 9.14 -2.61 -10.72
N CYS A 29 8.00 -2.53 -10.02
CA CYS A 29 6.67 -2.47 -10.61
C CYS A 29 6.07 -1.05 -10.66
N GLU A 30 6.87 0.00 -10.44
CA GLU A 30 6.41 1.39 -10.40
C GLU A 30 5.62 1.80 -11.65
N GLY A 31 6.11 1.44 -12.84
CA GLY A 31 5.44 1.74 -14.11
C GLY A 31 4.16 0.95 -14.37
N PHE A 32 3.86 -0.08 -13.57
CA PHE A 32 2.69 -0.96 -13.77
C PHE A 32 1.55 -0.70 -12.78
N CYS A 33 1.83 -0.05 -11.64
CA CYS A 33 0.84 0.19 -10.60
C CYS A 33 0.50 1.69 -10.49
N ALA A 34 -0.73 2.03 -10.87
CA ALA A 34 -1.25 3.40 -10.83
C ALA A 34 -1.30 4.03 -9.41
N VAL A 35 -1.11 3.21 -8.37
CA VAL A 35 -1.11 3.66 -6.97
C VAL A 35 0.24 4.31 -6.58
N PHE A 36 1.35 4.01 -7.28
CA PHE A 36 2.70 4.49 -6.93
C PHE A 36 2.81 6.02 -6.77
N PRO A 37 2.26 6.86 -7.67
CA PRO A 37 2.34 8.32 -7.53
C PRO A 37 1.76 8.84 -6.20
N ALA A 38 0.77 8.15 -5.63
CA ALA A 38 0.22 8.46 -4.32
C ALA A 38 1.00 7.77 -3.19
N MET A 39 1.39 6.51 -3.37
CA MET A 39 2.11 5.70 -2.38
C MET A 39 3.45 6.33 -1.99
N THR A 40 4.21 6.82 -2.97
CA THR A 40 5.58 7.35 -2.77
C THR A 40 5.64 8.68 -2.02
N ARG A 41 4.48 9.30 -1.77
CA ARG A 41 4.37 10.52 -0.94
C ARG A 41 4.27 10.22 0.56
N ARG A 42 4.33 8.94 0.95
CA ARG A 42 4.15 8.45 2.32
C ARG A 42 5.41 7.75 2.80
N LEU A 43 5.73 7.96 4.07
CA LEU A 43 6.86 7.32 4.75
C LEU A 43 6.41 6.09 5.53
N GLU A 44 5.17 6.12 6.03
CA GLU A 44 4.54 5.04 6.78
C GLU A 44 3.17 4.73 6.17
N PHE A 45 2.71 3.49 6.33
CA PHE A 45 1.44 3.01 5.81
C PHE A 45 0.51 2.66 6.97
N GLY A 46 -0.10 3.68 7.56
CA GLY A 46 -1.11 3.50 8.61
C GLY A 46 -2.45 3.04 8.04
N LYS A 47 -3.40 2.72 8.92
CA LYS A 47 -4.75 2.26 8.53
C LYS A 47 -5.42 3.15 7.47
N ALA A 48 -5.43 4.46 7.70
CA ALA A 48 -6.04 5.41 6.77
C ALA A 48 -5.36 5.41 5.39
N ASP A 49 -4.03 5.27 5.36
CA ASP A 49 -3.25 5.22 4.13
C ASP A 49 -3.51 3.92 3.35
N VAL A 50 -3.53 2.78 4.05
CA VAL A 50 -3.86 1.48 3.46
C VAL A 50 -5.23 1.53 2.78
N HIS A 51 -6.25 2.05 3.46
CA HIS A 51 -7.58 2.19 2.87
C HIS A 51 -7.62 3.19 1.72
N TYR A 52 -6.97 4.33 1.86
CA TYR A 52 -6.91 5.33 0.79
C TYR A 52 -6.23 4.76 -0.46
N LEU A 53 -5.07 4.13 -0.32
CA LEU A 53 -4.33 3.53 -1.43
C LEU A 53 -5.07 2.34 -2.05
N ALA A 54 -5.79 1.54 -1.24
CA ALA A 54 -6.65 0.49 -1.74
C ALA A 54 -7.77 1.03 -2.64
N ASN A 55 -8.37 2.18 -2.29
CA ASN A 55 -9.38 2.84 -3.15
C ASN A 55 -8.81 3.37 -4.48
N LEU A 56 -7.49 3.55 -4.59
CA LEU A 56 -6.82 3.92 -5.84
C LEU A 56 -6.43 2.69 -6.69
N CYS A 57 -6.52 1.49 -6.13
CA CYS A 57 -6.15 0.26 -6.83
C CYS A 57 -7.23 -0.14 -7.83
N HIS A 58 -6.83 -0.39 -9.08
CA HIS A 58 -7.74 -0.89 -10.12
C HIS A 58 -7.91 -2.41 -10.13
N ASN A 59 -7.23 -3.13 -9.22
CA ASN A 59 -7.24 -4.59 -9.16
C ASN A 59 -6.92 -5.27 -10.51
N CYS A 60 -6.05 -4.67 -11.32
CA CYS A 60 -5.73 -5.16 -12.67
C CYS A 60 -4.67 -6.27 -12.72
N GLY A 61 -3.97 -6.54 -11.61
CA GLY A 61 -2.96 -7.61 -11.50
C GLY A 61 -1.60 -7.32 -12.18
N ALA A 62 -1.44 -6.24 -12.93
CA ALA A 62 -0.21 -5.96 -13.68
C ALA A 62 1.05 -5.90 -12.78
N CYS A 63 0.95 -5.24 -11.63
CA CYS A 63 2.07 -5.16 -10.69
C CYS A 63 2.37 -6.47 -9.97
N LEU A 64 1.38 -7.36 -9.80
CA LEU A 64 1.60 -8.69 -9.25
C LEU A 64 2.47 -9.51 -10.20
N HIS A 65 2.15 -9.53 -11.49
CA HIS A 65 2.93 -10.25 -12.50
C HIS A 65 4.35 -9.71 -12.71
N ALA A 66 4.58 -8.43 -12.42
CA ALA A 66 5.89 -7.79 -12.51
C ALA A 66 6.70 -7.81 -11.19
N CYS A 67 6.12 -8.29 -10.09
CA CYS A 67 6.75 -8.21 -8.77
C CYS A 67 7.84 -9.28 -8.61
N GLN A 68 9.03 -8.86 -8.16
CA GLN A 68 10.15 -9.76 -7.86
C GLN A 68 9.93 -10.67 -6.64
N TYR A 69 8.96 -10.31 -5.81
CA TYR A 69 8.62 -11.01 -4.58
C TYR A 69 7.21 -11.63 -4.64
N ALA A 70 6.57 -11.62 -5.81
CA ALA A 70 5.35 -12.39 -6.00
C ALA A 70 5.67 -13.90 -5.92
N PRO A 71 4.74 -14.72 -5.40
CA PRO A 71 4.87 -16.18 -5.41
C PRO A 71 4.96 -16.78 -6.81
#